data_AF-A0A7L0IIP3-F1
#
_entry.id   AF-A0A7L0IIP3-F1
#
_cell.length_a   1.000
_cell.length_b   1.000
_cell.length_c   1.000
_cell.angle_alpha   90.00
_cell.angle_beta   90.00
_cell.angle_gamma   90.00
#
_symmetry.space_group_name_H-M   'P 1'
#
loop_
_entity.id
_entity.type
_entity.pdbx_description
1 polymer ?
#
loop_
_entity_poly.entity_id
_entity_poly.type
_entity_poly.pdbx_seq_one_letter_code
_entity_poly.pdbx_strand_id
1 'polypeptide(L)'
;LCNCSSVGSAGVSECNRTTGQCRCLAGYAGPRCESCAHGFHPEQGTQRCQPCACSPTGSSSAQCDHSGKCQCKVGVTGLKCDWCSDGYYRFNETTCEPCQCNNHSQTCNSSTGTCLNCQENTEGDHCELCKEGFYHVTHPAHACQRCPCSTVASTGTCRIQPGETVPRCDRCRTGYTGLHCNQCDRGYYNSDSICVRCRCNGNVDPARSPSVCRPDSGECLGCLYHTAGFHCERCEEGYARDPEGGNCTRKEATPSPETREFTTSAPNATRATSFSTAVLNSTLSPTTVQSVFPVSSSDNSTSAFADVSWTQFNIIILTVIIIVVVLLMGFVGAVYMYREYQNRKLNAPFWTIELKEDNISFSSYHDSIPNADVSGLLEDDGNEVAPNGQLTLSTPMHNYKA
;
A
#
# COMPACT_ATOMS: atom_id res chain seq x y z
N LEU A 1 -54.66 4.11 59.75
CA LEU A 1 -53.58 3.17 60.14
C LEU A 1 -52.37 3.47 59.29
N CYS A 2 -51.23 3.73 59.91
CA CYS A 2 -49.98 3.97 59.19
C CYS A 2 -49.31 2.65 58.86
N ASN A 3 -48.91 2.53 57.60
CA ASN A 3 -48.33 1.33 57.04
C ASN A 3 -47.03 1.73 56.33
N CYS A 4 -46.07 2.24 57.10
CA CYS A 4 -44.80 2.71 56.57
C CYS A 4 -43.91 1.53 56.16
N SER A 5 -43.04 1.74 55.17
CA SER A 5 -42.08 0.73 54.69
C SER A 5 -41.19 0.20 55.82
N SER A 6 -41.17 -1.11 56.05
CA SER A 6 -40.34 -1.73 57.10
C SER A 6 -38.83 -1.55 56.89
N VAL A 7 -38.40 -1.24 55.66
CA VAL A 7 -37.00 -1.03 55.29
C VAL A 7 -36.68 0.47 55.14
N GLY A 8 -37.65 1.26 54.68
CA GLY A 8 -37.44 2.66 54.32
C GLY A 8 -37.86 3.68 55.38
N SER A 9 -38.58 3.29 56.43
CA SER A 9 -39.01 4.18 57.51
C SER A 9 -38.36 3.84 58.84
N ALA A 10 -38.33 4.82 59.76
CA ALA A 10 -37.83 4.60 61.13
C ALA A 10 -38.68 3.62 61.95
N GLY A 11 -39.95 3.43 61.57
CA GLY A 11 -40.85 2.45 62.13
C GLY A 11 -42.10 2.28 61.28
N VAL A 12 -42.69 1.07 61.28
CA VAL A 12 -43.85 0.69 60.43
C VAL A 12 -45.11 1.49 60.78
N SER A 13 -45.28 1.85 62.06
CA SER A 13 -46.42 2.62 62.58
C SER A 13 -46.04 4.05 62.99
N GLU A 14 -44.81 4.50 62.72
CA GLU A 14 -44.34 5.87 63.03
C GLU A 14 -44.66 6.82 61.88
N CYS A 15 -45.77 7.55 62.02
CA CYS A 15 -46.25 8.52 61.04
C CYS A 15 -46.88 9.74 61.71
N ASN A 16 -47.02 10.81 60.95
CA ASN A 16 -47.82 11.95 61.36
C ASN A 16 -49.31 11.57 61.39
N ARG A 17 -49.98 11.79 62.53
CA ARG A 17 -51.41 11.41 62.72
C ARG A 17 -52.39 12.22 61.88
N THR A 18 -52.01 13.42 61.43
CA THR A 18 -52.88 14.33 60.68
C THR A 18 -52.66 14.19 59.17
N THR A 19 -51.41 14.01 58.74
CA THR A 19 -51.05 13.93 57.30
C THR A 19 -50.82 12.51 56.80
N GLY A 20 -50.61 11.54 57.70
CA GLY A 20 -50.27 10.16 57.33
C GLY A 20 -48.83 9.96 56.83
N GLN A 21 -48.01 11.01 56.79
CA GLN A 21 -46.63 10.98 56.29
C GLN A 21 -45.71 10.20 57.24
N CYS A 22 -44.99 9.21 56.72
CA CYS A 22 -44.00 8.42 57.44
C CYS A 22 -42.64 9.13 57.55
N ARG A 23 -41.87 8.79 58.60
CA ARG A 23 -40.50 9.32 58.78
C ARG A 23 -39.49 8.45 58.03
N CYS A 24 -39.07 8.89 56.84
CA CYS A 24 -38.18 8.12 55.97
C CYS A 24 -36.72 8.17 56.39
N LEU A 25 -36.02 7.04 56.19
CA LEU A 25 -34.58 6.92 56.34
C LEU A 25 -33.86 7.57 55.14
N ALA A 26 -32.56 7.84 55.30
CA ALA A 26 -31.75 8.42 54.24
C ALA A 26 -31.77 7.52 52.98
N GLY A 27 -32.03 8.12 51.82
CA GLY A 27 -32.17 7.40 50.54
C GLY A 27 -33.59 6.95 50.20
N TYR A 28 -34.56 7.13 51.10
CA TYR A 28 -35.97 6.80 50.87
C TYR A 28 -36.86 8.04 50.79
N ALA A 29 -37.91 7.96 49.98
CA ALA A 29 -38.87 9.02 49.73
C ALA A 29 -40.29 8.44 49.55
N GLY A 30 -41.27 9.35 49.42
CA GLY A 30 -42.68 9.02 49.31
C GLY A 30 -43.45 9.16 50.62
N PRO A 31 -44.80 9.15 50.57
CA PRO A 31 -45.64 9.28 51.76
C PRO A 31 -45.44 8.14 52.76
N ARG A 32 -45.04 6.96 52.29
CA ARG A 32 -44.84 5.74 53.08
C ARG A 32 -43.40 5.22 53.04
N CYS A 33 -42.48 6.00 52.50
CA CYS A 33 -41.06 5.64 52.33
C CYS A 33 -40.87 4.41 51.42
N GLU A 34 -41.71 4.31 50.39
CA GLU A 34 -41.81 3.20 49.45
C GLU A 34 -40.96 3.38 48.19
N SER A 35 -40.49 4.60 47.90
CA SER A 35 -39.66 4.91 46.75
C SER A 35 -38.28 5.38 47.18
N CYS A 36 -37.34 5.40 46.24
CA CYS A 36 -36.01 5.94 46.51
C CYS A 36 -35.99 7.46 46.37
N ALA A 37 -35.23 8.11 47.24
CA ALA A 37 -34.99 9.55 47.17
C ALA A 37 -34.14 9.92 45.95
N HIS A 38 -34.10 11.21 45.60
CA HIS A 38 -33.22 11.70 44.52
C HIS A 38 -31.76 11.32 44.76
N GLY A 39 -31.09 10.81 43.73
CA GLY A 39 -29.72 10.31 43.83
C GLY A 39 -29.61 8.89 44.39
N PHE A 40 -30.74 8.16 44.50
CA PHE A 40 -30.79 6.74 44.87
C PHE A 40 -31.64 5.96 43.86
N HIS A 41 -31.31 4.68 43.67
CA HIS A 41 -32.06 3.75 42.83
C HIS A 41 -32.38 2.46 43.60
N PRO A 42 -33.45 1.74 43.23
CA PRO A 42 -33.74 0.44 43.83
C PRO A 42 -32.67 -0.59 43.42
N GLU A 43 -32.29 -1.44 44.37
CA GLU A 43 -31.47 -2.63 44.12
C GLU A 43 -32.37 -3.77 43.59
N GLN A 44 -31.90 -4.52 42.58
CA GLN A 44 -32.71 -5.59 42.00
C GLN A 44 -33.02 -6.69 43.02
N GLY A 45 -34.31 -6.99 43.18
CA GLY A 45 -34.79 -8.04 44.08
C GLY A 45 -34.92 -7.64 45.55
N THR A 46 -34.71 -6.37 45.91
CA THR A 46 -34.89 -5.89 47.29
C THR A 46 -35.66 -4.56 47.34
N GLN A 47 -36.23 -4.21 48.50
CA GLN A 47 -36.75 -2.86 48.78
C GLN A 47 -35.64 -1.90 49.27
N ARG A 48 -34.38 -2.15 48.92
CA ARG A 48 -33.25 -1.30 49.34
C ARG A 48 -32.95 -0.25 48.31
N CYS A 49 -32.73 0.97 48.78
CA CYS A 49 -32.31 2.09 47.95
C CYS A 49 -30.80 2.27 48.06
N GLN A 50 -30.08 2.18 46.94
CA GLN A 50 -28.64 2.35 46.85
C GLN A 50 -28.30 3.71 46.22
N PRO A 51 -27.28 4.43 46.72
CA PRO A 51 -26.90 5.71 46.13
C PRO A 51 -26.41 5.53 44.69
N CYS A 52 -26.80 6.46 43.82
CA CYS A 52 -26.39 6.49 42.43
C CYS A 52 -24.86 6.61 42.28
N ALA A 53 -24.18 7.36 43.15
CA ALA A 53 -22.73 7.54 43.11
C ALA A 53 -22.17 7.95 41.72
N CYS A 54 -22.88 8.81 40.99
CA CYS A 54 -22.42 9.35 39.71
C CYS A 54 -21.20 10.25 39.89
N SER A 55 -20.23 10.16 38.99
CA SER A 55 -19.03 11.01 38.97
C SER A 55 -19.43 12.49 38.85
N PRO A 56 -19.03 13.37 39.77
CA PRO A 56 -19.43 14.78 39.75
C PRO A 56 -18.88 15.53 38.53
N THR A 57 -17.72 15.12 38.01
CA THR A 57 -17.12 15.71 36.81
C THR A 57 -17.64 15.07 35.53
N GLY A 58 -17.82 13.74 35.52
CA GLY A 58 -18.18 12.97 34.33
C GLY A 58 -19.68 12.88 34.03
N SER A 59 -20.55 13.05 35.03
CA SER A 59 -22.01 13.00 34.86
C SER A 59 -22.62 14.40 34.72
N SER A 60 -23.75 14.50 34.02
CA SER A 60 -24.54 15.74 33.90
C SER A 60 -25.26 16.10 35.21
N SER A 61 -25.57 15.10 36.04
CA SER A 61 -26.23 15.26 37.32
C SER A 61 -25.90 14.08 38.25
N ALA A 62 -26.11 14.27 39.55
CA ALA A 62 -25.97 13.20 40.55
C ALA A 62 -27.12 12.15 40.51
N GLN A 63 -28.08 12.30 39.59
CA GLN A 63 -29.21 11.38 39.45
C GLN A 63 -28.88 10.27 38.46
N CYS A 64 -29.48 9.10 38.69
CA CYS A 64 -29.37 7.93 37.82
C CYS A 64 -30.77 7.39 37.51
N ASP A 65 -30.87 6.56 36.48
CA ASP A 65 -32.11 5.85 36.17
C ASP A 65 -32.43 4.75 37.20
N HIS A 66 -33.56 4.09 37.01
CA HIS A 66 -34.00 2.99 37.88
C HIS A 66 -33.03 1.79 37.90
N SER A 67 -32.14 1.67 36.91
CA SER A 67 -31.09 0.64 36.85
C SER A 67 -29.79 1.06 37.54
N GLY A 68 -29.70 2.30 38.01
CA GLY A 68 -28.51 2.86 38.64
C GLY A 68 -27.51 3.46 37.64
N LYS A 69 -27.90 3.63 36.37
CA LYS A 69 -27.06 4.20 35.31
C LYS A 69 -27.15 5.72 35.30
N CYS A 70 -26.01 6.37 35.38
CA CYS A 70 -25.87 7.82 35.36
C CYS A 70 -25.92 8.37 33.93
N GLN A 71 -26.35 9.63 33.78
CA GLN A 71 -26.29 10.32 32.49
C GLN A 71 -24.90 10.97 32.33
N CYS A 72 -24.09 10.43 31.42
CA CYS A 72 -22.72 10.88 31.22
C CYS A 72 -22.63 12.09 30.29
N LYS A 73 -21.64 12.95 30.55
CA LYS A 73 -21.23 14.02 29.62
C LYS A 73 -20.49 13.42 28.43
N VAL A 74 -20.36 14.21 27.37
CA VAL A 74 -19.60 13.85 26.17
C VAL A 74 -18.16 13.47 26.56
N GLY A 75 -17.64 12.38 25.99
CA GLY A 75 -16.28 11.89 26.25
C GLY A 75 -16.12 10.97 27.45
N VAL A 76 -17.20 10.71 28.19
CA VAL A 76 -17.20 9.89 29.42
C VAL A 76 -18.25 8.78 29.30
N THR A 77 -17.94 7.60 29.81
CA THR A 77 -18.75 6.38 29.75
C THR A 77 -18.68 5.61 31.07
N GLY A 78 -19.38 4.47 31.13
CA GLY A 78 -19.52 3.63 32.32
C GLY A 78 -20.81 3.91 33.09
N LEU A 79 -21.18 3.00 33.99
CA LEU A 79 -22.42 3.09 34.77
C LEU A 79 -22.44 4.32 35.68
N LYS A 80 -21.26 4.75 36.16
CA LYS A 80 -21.05 5.91 37.04
C LYS A 80 -20.40 7.10 36.34
N CYS A 81 -20.17 7.03 35.02
CA CYS A 81 -19.49 8.06 34.25
C CYS A 81 -18.07 8.35 34.75
N ASP A 82 -17.30 7.30 35.00
CA ASP A 82 -15.98 7.32 35.61
C ASP A 82 -14.86 6.94 34.61
N TRP A 83 -15.20 6.47 33.41
CA TRP A 83 -14.24 6.07 32.37
C TRP A 83 -14.34 6.97 31.14
N CYS A 84 -13.23 7.19 30.44
CA CYS A 84 -13.28 7.90 29.17
C CYS A 84 -13.84 6.99 28.07
N SER A 85 -14.67 7.55 27.19
CA SER A 85 -15.17 6.83 26.03
C SER A 85 -14.06 6.63 24.99
N ASP A 86 -14.28 5.75 24.02
CA ASP A 86 -13.38 5.61 22.88
C ASP A 86 -13.19 6.95 22.16
N GLY A 87 -11.97 7.22 21.71
CA GLY A 87 -11.58 8.53 21.16
C GLY A 87 -11.35 9.63 22.21
N TYR A 88 -11.38 9.29 23.50
CA TYR A 88 -11.03 10.18 24.60
C TYR A 88 -10.01 9.53 25.54
N TYR A 89 -9.16 10.33 26.15
CA TYR A 89 -8.18 9.91 27.14
C TYR A 89 -8.29 10.72 28.42
N ARG A 90 -7.81 10.13 29.52
CA ARG A 90 -7.81 10.74 30.84
C ARG A 90 -6.67 11.75 30.94
N PHE A 91 -6.98 13.02 30.68
CA PHE A 91 -6.00 14.12 30.81
C PHE A 91 -5.65 14.40 32.27
N ASN A 92 -6.61 14.26 33.19
CA ASN A 92 -6.43 14.39 34.64
C ASN A 92 -7.27 13.33 35.37
N GLU A 93 -7.10 13.17 36.68
CA GLU A 93 -7.89 12.26 37.55
C GLU A 93 -9.39 12.22 37.19
N THR A 94 -9.97 13.36 36.81
CA THR A 94 -11.41 13.54 36.64
C THR A 94 -11.89 13.95 35.24
N THR A 95 -10.99 14.25 34.30
CA THR A 95 -11.35 14.91 33.03
C THR A 95 -10.90 14.07 31.83
N CYS A 96 -11.82 13.85 30.90
CA CYS A 96 -11.56 13.18 29.63
C CYS A 96 -11.47 14.21 28.50
N GLU A 97 -10.41 14.14 27.71
CA GLU A 97 -10.18 14.99 26.55
C GLU A 97 -10.15 14.16 25.27
N PRO A 98 -10.56 14.73 24.12
CA PRO A 98 -10.51 14.02 22.85
C PRO A 98 -9.07 13.70 22.46
N CYS A 99 -8.87 12.54 21.83
CA CYS A 99 -7.57 12.15 21.28
C CYS A 99 -7.10 13.16 20.24
N GLN A 100 -5.83 13.56 20.32
CA GLN A 100 -5.23 14.55 19.41
C GLN A 100 -4.30 13.85 18.40
N CYS A 101 -4.87 13.10 17.47
CA CYS A 101 -4.11 12.23 16.55
C CYS A 101 -3.87 12.82 15.15
N ASN A 102 -3.86 14.16 15.02
CA ASN A 102 -3.71 14.86 13.74
C ASN A 102 -4.64 14.36 12.62
N ASN A 103 -5.83 13.86 12.97
CA ASN A 103 -6.79 13.23 12.05
C ASN A 103 -6.28 11.95 11.34
N HIS A 104 -5.17 11.37 11.80
CA HIS A 104 -4.64 10.10 11.31
C HIS A 104 -4.98 8.91 12.23
N SER A 105 -5.74 9.15 13.31
CA SER A 105 -6.41 8.11 14.09
C SER A 105 -7.62 8.70 14.83
N GLN A 106 -8.61 7.85 15.11
CA GLN A 106 -9.79 8.20 15.93
C GLN A 106 -9.71 7.60 17.33
N THR A 107 -8.68 6.80 17.61
CA THR A 107 -8.56 6.05 18.86
C THR A 107 -7.18 6.27 19.46
N CYS A 108 -7.14 6.46 20.77
CA CYS A 108 -5.90 6.56 21.52
C CYS A 108 -5.99 5.75 22.82
N ASN A 109 -4.85 5.52 23.45
CA ASN A 109 -4.78 4.91 24.76
C ASN A 109 -5.52 5.80 25.79
N SER A 110 -6.48 5.21 26.50
CA SER A 110 -7.36 5.94 27.43
C SER A 110 -6.64 6.54 28.64
N SER A 111 -5.41 6.12 28.94
CA SER A 111 -4.61 6.61 30.07
C SER A 111 -3.49 7.57 29.64
N THR A 112 -2.85 7.32 28.49
CA THR A 112 -1.69 8.11 28.05
C THR A 112 -2.02 9.13 26.96
N GLY A 113 -3.15 8.98 26.25
CA GLY A 113 -3.47 9.80 25.08
C GLY A 113 -2.72 9.41 23.80
N THR A 114 -1.82 8.42 23.86
CA THR A 114 -1.04 7.95 22.71
C THR A 114 -1.94 7.33 21.65
N CYS A 115 -1.86 7.84 20.43
CA CYS A 115 -2.67 7.41 19.30
C CYS A 115 -2.37 5.96 18.90
N LEU A 116 -3.42 5.23 18.59
CA LEU A 116 -3.35 3.82 18.18
C LEU A 116 -3.59 3.71 16.69
N ASN A 117 -2.88 2.81 16.02
CA ASN A 117 -3.07 2.50 14.59
C ASN A 117 -3.05 3.74 13.68
N CYS A 118 -2.00 4.56 13.79
CA CYS A 118 -1.77 5.71 12.91
C CYS A 118 -1.88 5.32 11.42
N GLN A 119 -2.76 6.02 10.71
CA GLN A 119 -3.09 5.82 9.31
C GLN A 119 -2.18 6.63 8.39
N GLU A 120 -2.32 6.45 7.07
CA GLU A 120 -1.68 7.31 6.06
C GLU A 120 -0.14 7.37 6.17
N ASN A 121 0.46 6.29 6.67
CA ASN A 121 1.91 6.18 6.89
C ASN A 121 2.47 7.18 7.91
N THR A 122 1.66 7.57 8.89
CA THR A 122 2.10 8.39 10.03
C THR A 122 2.54 7.54 11.22
N GLU A 123 3.35 8.12 12.10
CA GLU A 123 3.84 7.56 13.35
C GLU A 123 4.08 8.68 14.38
N GLY A 124 4.52 8.32 15.59
CA GLY A 124 4.62 9.23 16.73
C GLY A 124 3.44 9.08 17.69
N ASP A 125 3.52 9.75 18.84
CA ASP A 125 2.51 9.61 19.90
C ASP A 125 1.16 10.22 19.49
N HIS A 126 1.18 11.18 18.56
CA HIS A 126 0.04 11.91 18.03
C HIS A 126 -0.12 11.74 16.52
N CYS A 127 0.54 10.73 15.93
CA CYS A 127 0.60 10.51 14.48
C CYS A 127 1.10 11.74 13.69
N GLU A 128 2.03 12.49 14.28
CA GLU A 128 2.55 13.76 13.78
C GLU A 128 3.77 13.62 12.87
N LEU A 129 4.38 12.44 12.83
CA LEU A 129 5.56 12.14 12.04
C LEU A 129 5.20 11.22 10.88
N CYS A 130 5.98 11.26 9.80
CA CYS A 130 5.90 10.25 8.76
C CYS A 130 6.79 9.07 9.10
N LYS A 131 6.31 7.85 8.80
CA LYS A 131 7.09 6.62 8.89
C LYS A 131 8.37 6.69 8.08
N GLU A 132 9.36 5.90 8.47
CA GLU A 132 10.62 5.77 7.75
C GLU A 132 10.41 5.46 6.25
N GLY A 133 11.12 6.20 5.39
CA GLY A 133 10.97 6.12 3.94
C GLY A 133 9.80 6.93 3.37
N PHE A 134 9.12 7.72 4.20
CA PHE A 134 8.14 8.73 3.81
C PHE A 134 8.61 10.12 4.24
N TYR A 135 8.17 11.14 3.52
CA TYR A 135 8.40 12.53 3.84
C TYR A 135 7.09 13.30 3.83
N HIS A 136 7.07 14.36 4.62
CA HIS A 136 5.90 15.19 4.80
C HIS A 136 5.77 16.19 3.64
N VAL A 137 4.60 16.25 3.01
CA VAL A 137 4.31 17.19 1.92
C VAL A 137 3.43 18.31 2.44
N THR A 138 3.61 19.52 1.92
CA THR A 138 2.77 20.66 2.31
C THR A 138 1.37 20.61 1.67
N HIS A 139 1.25 20.02 0.47
CA HIS A 139 -0.01 19.89 -0.26
C HIS A 139 -0.09 18.54 -1.00
N PRO A 140 -1.18 17.76 -0.85
CA PRO A 140 -2.34 17.98 0.04
C PRO A 140 -1.95 17.98 1.53
N ALA A 141 -2.82 18.56 2.37
CA ALA A 141 -2.52 18.93 3.75
C ALA A 141 -1.89 17.78 4.54
N HIS A 142 -0.62 17.96 4.90
CA HIS A 142 0.10 17.10 5.84
C HIS A 142 0.15 15.61 5.49
N ALA A 143 0.10 15.27 4.21
CA ALA A 143 0.18 13.89 3.76
C ALA A 143 1.63 13.36 3.76
N CYS A 144 1.80 12.10 4.16
CA CYS A 144 3.08 11.39 4.06
C CYS A 144 3.22 10.70 2.70
N GLN A 145 4.16 11.21 1.89
CA GLN A 145 4.47 10.65 0.58
C GLN A 145 5.75 9.82 0.64
N ARG A 146 5.79 8.72 -0.13
CA ARG A 146 6.98 7.87 -0.21
C ARG A 146 8.16 8.65 -0.77
N CYS A 147 9.33 8.49 -0.15
CA CYS A 147 10.58 9.02 -0.65
C CYS A 147 10.86 8.54 -2.09
N PRO A 148 11.27 9.44 -3.01
CA PRO A 148 11.64 9.08 -4.39
C PRO A 148 13.04 8.45 -4.44
N CYS A 149 13.29 7.48 -3.57
CA CYS A 149 14.58 6.84 -3.33
C CYS A 149 14.46 5.34 -3.59
N SER A 150 15.27 4.80 -4.50
CA SER A 150 15.32 3.36 -4.74
C SER A 150 16.02 2.65 -3.56
N THR A 151 15.37 1.64 -2.98
CA THR A 151 15.96 0.82 -1.90
C THR A 151 17.16 -0.01 -2.37
N VAL A 152 17.32 -0.21 -3.69
CA VAL A 152 18.49 -0.87 -4.29
C VAL A 152 19.65 0.10 -4.43
N ALA A 153 19.37 1.36 -4.77
CA ALA A 153 20.40 2.37 -5.04
C ALA A 153 20.73 3.25 -3.82
N SER A 154 19.90 3.25 -2.78
CA SER A 154 20.07 4.06 -1.57
C SER A 154 19.58 3.33 -0.32
N THR A 155 19.48 4.04 0.80
CA THR A 155 18.83 3.56 2.03
C THR A 155 17.30 3.52 1.93
N GLY A 156 16.71 4.22 0.95
CA GLY A 156 15.26 4.39 0.82
C GLY A 156 14.67 5.51 1.69
N THR A 157 15.48 6.18 2.50
CA THR A 157 15.10 7.32 3.36
C THR A 157 15.50 8.65 2.75
N CYS A 158 14.76 9.71 3.07
CA CYS A 158 14.98 11.04 2.52
C CYS A 158 14.63 12.17 3.49
N ARG A 159 15.17 13.35 3.24
CA ARG A 159 14.91 14.59 3.99
C ARG A 159 14.81 15.79 3.06
N ILE A 160 13.98 16.76 3.43
CA ILE A 160 13.91 18.06 2.77
C ILE A 160 14.85 19.02 3.48
N GLN A 161 15.74 19.69 2.74
CA GLN A 161 16.62 20.71 3.32
C GLN A 161 15.89 22.06 3.46
N PRO A 162 16.28 22.92 4.42
CA PRO A 162 15.71 24.26 4.53
C PRO A 162 15.87 25.05 3.23
N GLY A 163 14.75 25.52 2.66
CA GLY A 163 14.73 26.25 1.39
C GLY A 163 14.58 25.37 0.13
N GLU A 164 14.53 24.05 0.28
CA GLU A 164 14.27 23.12 -0.83
C GLU A 164 12.83 22.58 -0.73
N THR A 165 12.20 22.29 -1.87
CA THR A 165 10.85 21.69 -1.93
C THR A 165 10.87 20.21 -2.29
N VAL A 166 12.03 19.71 -2.72
CA VAL A 166 12.23 18.34 -3.19
C VAL A 166 13.01 17.56 -2.13
N PRO A 167 12.59 16.33 -1.77
CA PRO A 167 13.33 15.51 -0.83
C PRO A 167 14.62 14.97 -1.44
N ARG A 168 15.71 14.98 -0.67
CA ARG A 168 16.98 14.35 -1.03
C ARG A 168 17.16 13.04 -0.28
N CYS A 169 17.59 11.99 -0.97
CA CYS A 169 17.93 10.73 -0.31
C CYS A 169 19.12 10.90 0.63
N ASP A 170 19.09 10.25 1.80
CA ASP A 170 20.11 10.46 2.82
C ASP A 170 21.49 9.91 2.43
N ARG A 171 21.51 8.73 1.80
CA ARG A 171 22.75 8.05 1.41
C ARG A 171 22.54 7.20 0.17
N CYS A 172 23.26 7.54 -0.90
CA CYS A 172 23.40 6.67 -2.06
C CYS A 172 24.36 5.52 -1.76
N ARG A 173 24.06 4.33 -2.28
CA ARG A 173 24.96 3.19 -2.24
C ARG A 173 26.11 3.40 -3.23
N THR A 174 27.18 2.63 -3.06
CA THR A 174 28.37 2.71 -3.91
C THR A 174 28.01 2.56 -5.39
N GLY A 175 28.51 3.48 -6.22
CA GLY A 175 28.24 3.52 -7.65
C GLY A 175 27.00 4.30 -8.05
N TYR A 176 26.24 4.85 -7.08
CA TYR A 176 25.07 5.70 -7.33
C TYR A 176 25.30 7.12 -6.80
N THR A 177 24.71 8.09 -7.49
CA THR A 177 24.83 9.52 -7.18
C THR A 177 23.55 10.29 -7.55
N GLY A 178 23.54 11.59 -7.27
CA GLY A 178 22.41 12.50 -7.50
C GLY A 178 21.43 12.58 -6.33
N LEU A 179 20.43 13.46 -6.46
CA LEU A 179 19.45 13.78 -5.42
C LEU A 179 18.63 12.54 -4.98
N HIS A 180 18.26 11.72 -5.96
CA HIS A 180 17.42 10.53 -5.78
C HIS A 180 18.21 9.20 -5.89
N CYS A 181 19.54 9.28 -5.95
CA CYS A 181 20.44 8.14 -6.16
C CYS A 181 20.11 7.31 -7.41
N ASN A 182 19.61 7.94 -8.47
CA ASN A 182 19.22 7.28 -9.72
C ASN A 182 20.26 7.44 -10.84
N GLN A 183 21.38 8.11 -10.58
CA GLN A 183 22.45 8.32 -11.55
C GLN A 183 23.66 7.46 -11.17
N CYS A 184 24.41 6.99 -12.16
CA CYS A 184 25.65 6.27 -11.87
C CYS A 184 26.79 7.23 -11.54
N ASP A 185 27.53 6.89 -10.50
CA ASP A 185 28.71 7.65 -10.08
C ASP A 185 29.86 7.47 -11.08
N ARG A 186 30.88 8.32 -10.97
CA ARG A 186 32.05 8.28 -11.84
C ARG A 186 32.73 6.91 -11.79
N GLY A 187 32.91 6.31 -12.96
CA GLY A 187 33.47 4.95 -13.08
C GLY A 187 32.45 3.83 -12.91
N TYR A 188 31.16 4.16 -12.99
CA TYR A 188 30.08 3.21 -13.15
C TYR A 188 29.28 3.56 -14.42
N TYR A 189 28.65 2.55 -15.01
CA TYR A 189 27.75 2.68 -16.14
C TYR A 189 26.43 1.99 -15.83
N ASN A 190 25.35 2.44 -16.46
CA ASN A 190 24.02 1.89 -16.30
C ASN A 190 23.90 0.61 -17.14
N SER A 191 23.58 -0.50 -16.47
CA SER A 191 23.16 -1.76 -17.09
C SER A 191 21.82 -2.12 -16.47
N ASP A 192 20.74 -2.02 -17.25
CA ASP A 192 19.38 -2.36 -16.81
C ASP A 192 18.96 -1.67 -15.50
N SER A 193 19.19 -0.35 -15.39
CA SER A 193 18.89 0.46 -14.19
C SER A 193 19.76 0.16 -12.96
N ILE A 194 20.81 -0.64 -13.11
CA ILE A 194 21.80 -0.95 -12.07
C ILE A 194 23.14 -0.33 -12.47
N CYS A 195 23.83 0.32 -11.52
CA CYS A 195 25.13 0.91 -11.78
C CYS A 195 26.24 -0.12 -11.60
N VAL A 196 26.87 -0.49 -12.71
CA VAL A 196 27.93 -1.49 -12.77
C VAL A 196 29.28 -0.79 -12.89
N ARG A 197 30.27 -1.25 -12.12
CA ARG A 197 31.61 -0.68 -12.13
C ARG A 197 32.29 -0.90 -13.48
N CYS A 198 32.90 0.14 -14.01
CA CYS A 198 33.70 0.07 -15.22
C CYS A 198 35.00 -0.69 -14.98
N ARG A 199 35.28 -1.62 -15.89
CA ARG A 199 36.48 -2.47 -15.86
C ARG A 199 37.39 -2.07 -17.01
N CYS A 200 38.37 -1.21 -16.73
CA CYS A 200 39.32 -0.69 -17.73
C CYS A 200 40.73 -1.27 -17.61
N ASN A 201 40.85 -2.49 -17.06
CA ASN A 201 42.13 -3.20 -16.83
C ASN A 201 43.21 -2.41 -16.07
N GLY A 202 42.83 -1.38 -15.30
CA GLY A 202 43.78 -0.51 -14.61
C GLY A 202 44.48 0.52 -15.52
N ASN A 203 44.12 0.58 -16.80
CA ASN A 203 44.72 1.47 -17.79
C ASN A 203 44.00 2.82 -17.88
N VAL A 204 43.24 3.22 -16.86
CA VAL A 204 42.60 4.55 -16.78
C VAL A 204 42.81 5.09 -15.38
N ASP A 205 43.24 6.35 -15.28
CA ASP A 205 43.44 7.06 -14.01
C ASP A 205 42.19 7.89 -13.65
N PRO A 206 41.44 7.53 -12.59
CA PRO A 206 40.26 8.27 -12.14
C PRO A 206 40.57 9.70 -11.66
N ALA A 207 41.81 10.01 -11.30
CA ALA A 207 42.19 11.35 -10.87
C ALA A 207 42.40 12.32 -12.05
N ARG A 208 42.73 11.78 -13.23
CA ARG A 208 43.00 12.56 -14.44
C ARG A 208 41.80 12.70 -15.37
N SER A 209 40.85 11.76 -15.33
CA SER A 209 39.65 11.80 -16.18
C SER A 209 38.38 12.08 -15.38
N PRO A 210 37.53 13.05 -15.77
CA PRO A 210 36.25 13.30 -15.12
C PRO A 210 35.29 12.10 -15.14
N SER A 211 35.39 11.25 -16.17
CA SER A 211 34.61 10.03 -16.35
C SER A 211 35.54 8.90 -16.84
N VAL A 212 35.60 7.81 -16.08
CA VAL A 212 36.45 6.64 -16.39
C VAL A 212 35.91 5.86 -17.61
N CYS A 213 34.61 5.94 -17.86
CA CYS A 213 33.91 5.22 -18.92
C CYS A 213 32.63 5.97 -19.31
N ARG A 214 32.03 5.59 -20.44
CA ARG A 214 30.72 6.10 -20.88
C ARG A 214 29.59 5.59 -19.97
N PRO A 215 28.69 6.45 -19.49
CA PRO A 215 27.61 6.06 -18.59
C PRO A 215 26.61 5.04 -19.16
N ASP A 216 26.39 5.01 -20.47
CA ASP A 216 25.37 4.13 -21.07
C ASP A 216 25.94 2.80 -21.60
N SER A 217 27.21 2.80 -22.02
CA SER A 217 27.84 1.62 -22.61
C SER A 217 28.84 0.94 -21.68
N GLY A 218 29.51 1.67 -20.80
CA GLY A 218 30.65 1.17 -20.02
C GLY A 218 31.97 1.15 -20.79
N GLU A 219 32.02 1.69 -22.01
CA GLU A 219 33.25 1.84 -22.78
C GLU A 219 34.23 2.79 -22.07
N CYS A 220 35.46 2.33 -21.86
CA CYS A 220 36.48 3.07 -21.14
C CYS A 220 36.95 4.31 -21.91
N LEU A 221 37.14 5.41 -21.18
CA LEU A 221 37.57 6.69 -21.73
C LEU A 221 38.98 7.04 -21.24
N GLY A 222 39.82 7.55 -22.14
CA GLY A 222 41.17 8.00 -21.78
C GLY A 222 42.12 6.85 -21.39
N CYS A 223 42.15 5.79 -22.19
CA CYS A 223 43.10 4.69 -22.03
C CYS A 223 44.55 5.22 -22.01
N LEU A 224 45.28 4.88 -20.95
CA LEU A 224 46.68 5.22 -20.73
C LEU A 224 47.60 4.13 -21.32
N TYR A 225 48.91 4.39 -21.30
CA TYR A 225 49.94 3.42 -21.69
C TYR A 225 49.80 2.90 -23.13
N HIS A 226 49.33 3.75 -24.05
CA HIS A 226 49.09 3.38 -25.46
C HIS A 226 48.20 2.13 -25.60
N THR A 227 47.20 2.03 -24.72
CA THR A 227 46.18 0.98 -24.78
C THR A 227 44.91 1.50 -25.47
N ALA A 228 44.16 0.58 -26.05
CA ALA A 228 42.93 0.83 -26.80
C ALA A 228 41.99 -0.37 -26.65
N GLY A 229 40.74 -0.21 -27.09
CA GLY A 229 39.67 -1.20 -26.92
C GLY A 229 38.65 -0.79 -25.88
N PHE A 230 37.55 -1.54 -25.79
CA PHE A 230 36.39 -1.18 -24.98
C PHE A 230 36.71 -1.14 -23.47
N HIS A 231 37.65 -1.96 -23.04
CA HIS A 231 38.16 -2.07 -21.67
C HIS A 231 39.64 -1.70 -21.57
N CYS A 232 40.19 -0.96 -22.55
CA CYS A 232 41.63 -0.68 -22.66
C CYS A 232 42.49 -1.94 -22.64
N GLU A 233 42.03 -3.02 -23.27
CA GLU A 233 42.62 -4.37 -23.19
C GLU A 233 43.65 -4.69 -24.27
N ARG A 234 43.72 -3.88 -25.34
CA ARG A 234 44.63 -4.04 -26.47
C ARG A 234 45.60 -2.88 -26.54
N CYS A 235 46.68 -3.03 -27.29
CA CYS A 235 47.55 -1.89 -27.62
C CYS A 235 46.94 -1.10 -28.78
N GLU A 236 47.14 0.22 -28.75
CA GLU A 236 46.82 1.12 -29.84
C GLU A 236 47.56 0.71 -31.12
N GLU A 237 47.04 1.12 -32.28
CA GLU A 237 47.68 0.83 -33.56
C GLU A 237 49.13 1.35 -33.59
N GLY A 238 50.06 0.50 -34.05
CA GLY A 238 51.50 0.79 -34.02
C GLY A 238 52.21 0.40 -32.73
N TYR A 239 51.50 -0.10 -31.71
CA TYR A 239 52.07 -0.63 -30.48
C TYR A 239 51.82 -2.14 -30.32
N ALA A 240 52.70 -2.84 -29.60
CA ALA A 240 52.62 -4.26 -29.25
C ALA A 240 52.93 -4.46 -27.76
N ARG A 241 52.40 -5.53 -27.16
CA ARG A 241 52.76 -5.90 -25.79
C ARG A 241 54.21 -6.36 -25.73
N ASP A 242 54.92 -5.89 -24.72
CA ASP A 242 56.27 -6.36 -24.39
C ASP A 242 56.25 -7.87 -24.04
N PRO A 243 57.20 -8.69 -24.53
CA PRO A 243 57.36 -10.09 -24.14
C PRO A 243 57.50 -10.33 -22.62
N GLU A 244 57.94 -9.34 -21.83
CA GLU A 244 58.10 -9.46 -20.37
C GLU A 244 56.89 -8.95 -19.56
N GLY A 245 55.86 -8.42 -20.24
CA GLY A 245 54.51 -8.27 -19.70
C GLY A 245 54.02 -6.85 -19.45
N GLY A 246 52.79 -6.61 -19.89
CA GLY A 246 51.90 -5.54 -19.42
C GLY A 246 51.90 -4.26 -20.26
N ASN A 247 53.06 -3.70 -20.59
CA ASN A 247 53.16 -2.38 -21.22
C ASN A 247 53.15 -2.47 -22.77
N CYS A 248 52.55 -1.49 -23.43
CA CYS A 248 52.51 -1.39 -24.88
C CYS A 248 53.71 -0.57 -25.39
N THR A 249 54.60 -1.21 -26.14
CA THR A 249 55.78 -0.58 -26.76
C THR A 249 55.57 -0.43 -28.26
N ARG A 250 56.20 0.59 -28.87
CA ARG A 250 56.04 0.85 -30.30
C ARG A 250 56.61 -0.32 -31.10
N LYS A 251 55.86 -0.82 -32.08
CA LYS A 251 56.36 -1.82 -33.03
C LYS A 251 57.52 -1.23 -33.81
N GLU A 252 58.70 -1.81 -33.64
CA GLU A 252 59.84 -1.44 -34.46
C GLU A 252 59.56 -1.94 -35.88
N ALA A 253 59.62 -1.01 -36.84
CA ALA A 253 59.39 -1.33 -38.25
C ALA A 253 60.57 -2.15 -38.75
N THR A 254 60.51 -3.48 -38.61
CA THR A 254 61.32 -4.35 -39.46
C THR A 254 60.90 -4.10 -40.91
N PRO A 255 61.81 -3.68 -41.80
CA PRO A 255 61.47 -3.55 -43.21
C PRO A 255 61.12 -4.95 -43.71
N SER A 256 59.85 -5.16 -44.08
CA SER A 256 59.46 -6.37 -44.81
C SER A 256 60.23 -6.37 -46.13
N PRO A 257 60.78 -7.51 -46.59
CA PRO A 257 61.36 -7.59 -47.92
C PRO A 257 60.25 -7.34 -48.95
N GLU A 258 60.55 -6.53 -49.96
CA GLU A 258 59.73 -6.33 -51.15
C GLU A 258 59.26 -7.68 -51.71
N THR A 259 57.97 -7.95 -51.63
CA THR A 259 57.36 -8.94 -52.50
C THR A 259 57.07 -8.24 -53.81
N ARG A 260 57.88 -8.53 -54.83
CA ARG A 260 57.73 -8.05 -56.20
C ARG A 260 56.28 -8.18 -56.66
N GLU A 261 55.70 -7.04 -57.02
CA GLU A 261 54.49 -6.96 -57.83
C GLU A 261 54.70 -7.72 -59.15
N PHE A 262 53.78 -8.63 -59.48
CA PHE A 262 53.52 -9.03 -60.85
C PHE A 262 52.20 -8.40 -61.27
N THR A 263 52.32 -7.37 -62.11
CA THR A 263 51.23 -6.66 -62.77
C THR A 263 50.56 -7.61 -63.78
N THR A 264 49.25 -7.82 -63.65
CA THR A 264 48.41 -8.05 -64.84
C THR A 264 47.09 -7.30 -64.67
N SER A 265 46.79 -6.49 -65.67
CA SER A 265 45.81 -5.41 -65.68
C SER A 265 44.39 -5.85 -66.07
N ALA A 266 43.43 -5.36 -65.27
CA ALA A 266 42.08 -4.89 -65.61
C ALA A 266 41.00 -5.94 -66.00
N PRO A 267 39.67 -5.66 -65.84
CA PRO A 267 39.03 -4.36 -66.00
C PRO A 267 38.01 -3.87 -64.93
N ASN A 268 37.84 -2.54 -64.93
CA ASN A 268 36.67 -1.68 -64.68
C ASN A 268 35.48 -2.19 -63.84
N ALA A 269 35.13 -1.43 -62.78
CA ALA A 269 34.11 -0.37 -62.84
C ALA A 269 33.64 0.04 -61.42
N THR A 270 34.02 1.25 -61.03
CA THR A 270 33.28 2.26 -60.24
C THR A 270 32.17 1.86 -59.26
N ARG A 271 32.45 2.19 -57.99
CA ARG A 271 31.77 3.20 -57.15
C ARG A 271 30.76 2.74 -56.09
N ALA A 272 31.26 2.86 -54.85
CA ALA A 272 30.68 3.35 -53.60
C ALA A 272 29.35 2.77 -53.09
N THR A 273 29.44 2.07 -51.96
CA THR A 273 28.32 1.81 -51.05
C THR A 273 28.64 2.39 -49.67
N SER A 274 27.93 3.46 -49.33
CA SER A 274 27.64 3.86 -47.95
C SER A 274 26.39 3.11 -47.51
N PHE A 275 26.42 2.44 -46.36
CA PHE A 275 25.23 1.86 -45.76
C PHE A 275 25.00 2.44 -44.36
N SER A 276 23.87 3.11 -44.21
CA SER A 276 23.15 3.22 -42.95
C SER A 276 21.86 2.40 -43.05
N THR A 277 21.68 1.58 -42.02
CA THR A 277 20.45 1.03 -41.42
C THR A 277 19.09 1.43 -41.99
N ALA A 278 18.24 0.42 -42.23
CA ALA A 278 16.80 0.57 -42.23
C ALA A 278 16.12 -0.54 -41.42
N VAL A 279 15.15 -0.10 -40.63
CA VAL A 279 14.25 -0.81 -39.73
C VAL A 279 13.20 -1.58 -40.53
N LEU A 280 12.84 -2.78 -40.05
CA LEU A 280 11.75 -3.59 -40.56
C LEU A 280 10.42 -3.12 -39.94
N ASN A 281 9.35 -3.01 -40.75
CA ASN A 281 8.02 -3.37 -40.24
C ASN A 281 7.01 -3.70 -41.34
N SER A 282 6.17 -4.67 -40.98
CA SER A 282 4.79 -4.93 -41.43
C SER A 282 4.53 -5.81 -42.67
N THR A 283 4.34 -7.11 -42.36
CA THR A 283 3.09 -7.90 -42.54
C THR A 283 2.36 -7.92 -43.89
N LEU A 284 2.26 -9.11 -44.52
CA LEU A 284 1.07 -9.97 -44.68
C LEU A 284 1.19 -10.90 -45.92
N SER A 285 1.35 -12.21 -45.63
CA SER A 285 0.65 -13.44 -46.11
C SER A 285 0.20 -13.62 -47.60
N PRO A 286 -0.23 -14.85 -48.03
CA PRO A 286 0.58 -16.05 -48.32
C PRO A 286 0.19 -16.74 -49.66
N THR A 287 0.96 -17.70 -50.20
CA THR A 287 0.42 -18.76 -51.09
C THR A 287 1.36 -19.98 -51.28
N THR A 288 0.95 -21.10 -50.67
CA THR A 288 0.94 -22.53 -51.09
C THR A 288 1.93 -23.18 -52.11
N VAL A 289 2.53 -24.30 -51.65
CA VAL A 289 2.58 -25.68 -52.25
C VAL A 289 3.49 -25.88 -53.49
N GLN A 290 4.45 -26.84 -53.61
CA GLN A 290 4.34 -28.30 -53.47
C GLN A 290 5.72 -29.03 -53.38
N SER A 291 5.66 -30.30 -52.98
CA SER A 291 6.65 -31.36 -52.67
C SER A 291 7.56 -31.88 -53.81
N VAL A 292 8.65 -32.61 -53.47
CA VAL A 292 8.94 -34.03 -53.86
C VAL A 292 10.27 -34.52 -53.23
N PHE A 293 10.27 -35.73 -52.65
CA PHE A 293 11.43 -36.55 -52.24
C PHE A 293 11.75 -37.64 -53.29
N PRO A 294 12.93 -38.29 -53.22
CA PRO A 294 13.03 -39.72 -53.52
C PRO A 294 13.66 -40.56 -52.38
N VAL A 295 13.33 -41.86 -52.44
CA VAL A 295 13.55 -42.96 -51.48
C VAL A 295 14.65 -43.92 -51.99
N SER A 296 15.40 -44.58 -51.09
CA SER A 296 15.89 -45.99 -51.19
C SER A 296 16.68 -46.34 -49.91
N SER A 297 16.18 -47.13 -48.95
CA SER A 297 16.02 -48.61 -48.84
C SER A 297 17.26 -49.36 -48.34
N SER A 298 17.15 -50.03 -47.18
CA SER A 298 17.53 -51.44 -46.92
C SER A 298 17.36 -51.80 -45.42
N ASP A 299 16.70 -52.94 -45.20
CA ASP A 299 16.23 -53.49 -43.93
C ASP A 299 17.33 -54.09 -43.04
N ASN A 300 17.18 -54.00 -41.70
CA ASN A 300 17.18 -55.19 -40.82
C ASN A 300 16.65 -54.84 -39.42
N SER A 301 15.77 -55.68 -38.87
CA SER A 301 15.01 -55.45 -37.65
C SER A 301 15.81 -55.71 -36.36
N THR A 302 15.77 -54.77 -35.42
CA THR A 302 15.69 -55.05 -33.96
C THR A 302 15.15 -53.82 -33.23
N SER A 303 13.94 -53.95 -32.64
CA SER A 303 13.32 -53.07 -31.64
C SER A 303 13.50 -51.55 -31.83
N ALA A 304 12.69 -50.95 -32.72
CA ALA A 304 12.51 -49.51 -32.75
C ALA A 304 11.77 -49.05 -31.49
N PHE A 305 12.45 -48.30 -30.62
CA PHE A 305 11.78 -47.22 -29.91
C PHE A 305 11.09 -46.39 -30.99
N ALA A 306 9.78 -46.19 -30.90
CA ALA A 306 9.12 -45.28 -31.82
C ALA A 306 9.81 -43.92 -31.65
N ASP A 307 10.61 -43.50 -32.63
CA ASP A 307 11.24 -42.19 -32.66
C ASP A 307 10.11 -41.17 -32.73
N VAL A 308 9.67 -40.72 -31.56
CA VAL A 308 8.72 -39.64 -31.39
C VAL A 308 9.35 -38.45 -32.10
N SER A 309 8.77 -38.05 -33.22
CA SER A 309 9.29 -36.93 -34.01
C SER A 309 9.41 -35.71 -33.10
N TRP A 310 10.45 -34.88 -33.29
CA TRP A 310 10.68 -33.69 -32.48
C TRP A 310 9.43 -32.78 -32.36
N THR A 311 8.58 -32.79 -33.39
CA THR A 311 7.28 -32.10 -33.39
C THR A 311 6.27 -32.76 -32.45
N GLN A 312 6.19 -34.09 -32.40
CA GLN A 312 5.36 -34.83 -31.46
C GLN A 312 5.83 -34.66 -30.00
N PHE A 313 7.14 -34.61 -29.74
CA PHE A 313 7.67 -34.30 -28.41
C PHE A 313 7.29 -32.89 -27.96
N ASN A 314 7.46 -31.89 -28.83
CA ASN A 314 7.09 -30.51 -28.52
C ASN A 314 5.58 -30.34 -28.28
N ILE A 315 4.73 -31.08 -29.01
CA ILE A 315 3.29 -31.09 -28.76
C ILE A 315 2.98 -31.69 -27.39
N ILE A 316 3.62 -32.79 -26.99
CA ILE A 316 3.43 -33.40 -25.68
C ILE A 316 3.89 -32.45 -24.56
N ILE A 317 5.02 -31.77 -24.73
CA ILE A 317 5.48 -30.78 -23.74
C ILE A 317 4.51 -29.60 -23.65
N LEU A 318 4.02 -29.09 -24.79
CA LEU A 318 3.06 -27.99 -24.81
C LEU A 318 1.73 -28.38 -24.13
N THR A 319 1.21 -29.59 -24.38
CA THR A 319 -0.02 -30.05 -23.73
C THR A 319 0.15 -30.21 -22.22
N VAL A 320 1.29 -30.73 -21.76
CA VAL A 320 1.61 -30.83 -20.33
C VAL A 320 1.69 -29.44 -19.69
N ILE A 321 2.36 -28.48 -20.34
CA ILE A 321 2.44 -27.10 -19.83
C ILE A 321 1.05 -26.47 -19.74
N ILE A 322 0.21 -26.62 -20.78
CA ILE A 322 -1.16 -26.09 -20.76
C ILE A 322 -1.97 -26.71 -19.61
N ILE A 323 -1.89 -28.02 -19.43
CA ILE A 323 -2.61 -28.71 -18.33
C ILE A 323 -2.14 -28.19 -16.96
N VAL A 324 -0.82 -28.04 -16.77
CA VAL A 324 -0.26 -27.51 -15.52
C VAL A 324 -0.73 -26.08 -15.28
N VAL A 325 -0.73 -25.21 -16.30
CA VAL A 325 -1.21 -23.83 -16.19
C VAL A 325 -2.69 -23.80 -15.84
N VAL A 326 -3.54 -24.62 -16.47
CA VAL A 326 -4.97 -24.69 -16.16
C VAL A 326 -5.21 -25.16 -14.72
N LEU A 327 -4.47 -26.17 -14.25
CA LEU A 327 -4.56 -26.64 -12.87
C LEU A 327 -4.12 -25.58 -11.86
N LEU A 328 -3.05 -24.83 -12.15
CA LEU A 328 -2.59 -23.74 -11.30
C LEU A 328 -3.60 -22.59 -11.27
N MET A 329 -4.16 -22.19 -12.41
CA MET A 329 -5.20 -21.16 -12.46
C MET A 329 -6.47 -21.62 -11.71
N GLY A 330 -6.84 -22.89 -11.83
CA GLY A 330 -7.94 -23.47 -11.05
C GLY A 330 -7.67 -23.45 -9.55
N PHE A 331 -6.45 -23.79 -9.12
CA PHE A 331 -6.05 -23.73 -7.71
C PHE A 331 -6.05 -22.30 -7.16
N VAL A 332 -5.49 -21.34 -7.91
CA VAL A 332 -5.51 -19.92 -7.55
C VAL A 332 -6.95 -19.40 -7.47
N GLY A 333 -7.80 -19.77 -8.42
CA GLY A 333 -9.22 -19.43 -8.39
C GLY A 333 -9.96 -20.01 -7.18
N ALA A 334 -9.67 -21.27 -6.82
CA ALA A 334 -10.23 -21.91 -5.64
C ALA A 334 -9.77 -21.24 -4.33
N VAL A 335 -8.49 -20.89 -4.22
CA VAL A 335 -7.94 -20.15 -3.08
C VAL A 335 -8.58 -18.76 -2.97
N TYR A 336 -8.74 -18.05 -4.09
CA TYR A 336 -9.39 -16.75 -4.12
C TYR A 336 -10.86 -16.84 -3.68
N MET A 337 -11.62 -17.80 -4.24
CA MET A 337 -13.00 -18.05 -3.83
C MET A 337 -13.13 -18.49 -2.37
N TYR A 338 -12.21 -19.30 -1.87
CA TYR A 338 -12.18 -19.71 -0.46
C TYR A 338 -11.90 -18.51 0.47
N ARG A 339 -10.95 -17.64 0.09
CA ARG A 339 -10.64 -16.42 0.83
C ARG A 339 -11.81 -15.45 0.84
N GLU A 340 -12.47 -15.27 -0.30
CA GLU A 340 -13.68 -14.45 -0.42
C GLU A 340 -14.83 -15.01 0.43
N TYR A 341 -15.03 -16.34 0.42
CA TYR A 341 -16.02 -17.01 1.28
C TYR A 341 -15.73 -16.80 2.78
N GLN A 342 -14.47 -16.91 3.22
CA GLN A 342 -14.08 -16.64 4.60
C GLN A 342 -14.27 -15.16 4.97
N ASN A 343 -13.91 -14.23 4.09
CA ASN A 343 -14.15 -12.80 4.30
C ASN A 343 -15.65 -12.49 4.46
N ARG A 344 -16.52 -13.12 3.67
CA ARG A 344 -17.98 -13.00 3.85
C ARG A 344 -18.47 -13.58 5.17
N LYS A 345 -17.78 -14.60 5.71
CA LYS A 345 -18.11 -15.21 7.00
C LYS A 345 -17.63 -14.36 8.19
N LEU A 346 -16.54 -13.61 8.03
CA LEU A 346 -16.04 -12.63 9.02
C LEU A 346 -16.84 -11.33 9.00
N ASN A 347 -17.40 -10.94 7.85
CA ASN A 347 -18.21 -9.74 7.69
C ASN A 347 -19.73 -10.00 7.77
N ALA A 348 -20.17 -11.23 8.02
CA ALA A 348 -21.58 -11.50 8.31
C ALA A 348 -21.87 -11.01 9.74
N PRO A 349 -22.74 -10.01 9.93
CA PRO A 349 -23.15 -9.61 11.26
C PRO A 349 -23.81 -10.81 11.92
N PHE A 350 -23.39 -11.09 13.15
CA PHE A 350 -24.06 -12.04 14.02
C PHE A 350 -25.53 -11.58 14.14
N TRP A 351 -26.46 -12.36 13.59
CA TRP A 351 -27.88 -12.18 13.86
C TRP A 351 -28.26 -13.24 14.88
N THR A 352 -28.28 -12.89 16.17
CA THR A 352 -29.09 -13.65 17.13
C THR A 352 -30.54 -13.33 16.85
N ILE A 353 -31.28 -14.34 16.40
CA ILE A 353 -32.74 -14.30 16.38
C ILE A 353 -33.20 -14.49 17.83
N GLU A 354 -33.48 -13.39 18.55
CA GLU A 354 -34.28 -13.46 19.77
C GLU A 354 -35.76 -13.58 19.36
N LEU A 355 -36.33 -14.77 19.55
CA LEU A 355 -37.77 -14.99 19.44
C LEU A 355 -38.45 -14.37 20.69
N LYS A 356 -38.91 -13.13 20.58
CA LYS A 356 -39.92 -12.58 21.50
C LYS A 356 -41.28 -12.76 20.83
N GLU A 357 -42.16 -13.50 21.51
CA GLU A 357 -43.50 -13.84 21.04
C GLU A 357 -44.25 -12.58 20.55
N ASP A 358 -44.69 -12.65 19.28
CA ASP A 358 -45.70 -11.83 18.60
C ASP A 358 -45.31 -10.51 17.89
N ASN A 359 -44.03 -10.28 17.55
CA ASN A 359 -43.66 -9.19 16.62
C ASN A 359 -42.28 -9.46 15.97
N ILE A 360 -42.25 -9.73 14.66
CA ILE A 360 -41.00 -9.74 13.88
C ILE A 360 -40.69 -8.28 13.50
N SER A 361 -39.85 -7.60 14.26
CA SER A 361 -39.24 -6.35 13.83
C SER A 361 -37.84 -6.62 13.29
N PHE A 362 -37.60 -6.21 12.04
CA PHE A 362 -36.28 -6.23 11.42
C PHE A 362 -35.69 -4.82 11.60
N SER A 363 -34.73 -4.62 12.50
CA SER A 363 -33.95 -3.39 12.54
C SER A 363 -32.63 -3.60 11.79
N SER A 364 -32.50 -2.99 10.61
CA SER A 364 -31.20 -2.86 9.94
C SER A 364 -30.52 -1.60 10.45
N TYR A 365 -29.44 -1.75 11.23
CA TYR A 365 -28.48 -0.67 11.36
C TYR A 365 -27.69 -0.58 10.05
N HIS A 366 -27.86 0.54 9.35
CA HIS A 366 -26.96 0.95 8.28
C HIS A 366 -25.56 1.16 8.87
N ASP A 367 -24.54 0.54 8.27
CA ASP A 367 -23.19 1.12 8.30
C ASP A 367 -22.46 0.92 6.97
N SER A 368 -22.35 2.06 6.29
CA SER A 368 -21.34 2.56 5.36
C SER A 368 -20.14 1.66 5.05
N ILE A 369 -20.03 1.23 3.79
CA ILE A 369 -18.74 0.89 3.16
C ILE A 369 -18.16 2.21 2.63
N PRO A 370 -16.94 2.65 3.02
CA PRO A 370 -16.25 3.69 2.28
C PRO A 370 -15.51 3.04 1.10
N ASN A 371 -15.47 3.77 -0.02
CA ASN A 371 -14.72 3.48 -1.26
C ASN A 371 -15.49 2.67 -2.32
N ALA A 372 -16.51 3.29 -2.90
CA ALA A 372 -16.77 3.17 -4.33
C ALA A 372 -16.58 4.55 -4.94
N ASP A 373 -15.52 4.69 -5.73
CA ASP A 373 -15.22 5.86 -6.54
C ASP A 373 -16.35 6.07 -7.57
N VAL A 374 -17.12 7.14 -7.40
CA VAL A 374 -18.04 7.67 -8.41
C VAL A 374 -17.52 9.04 -8.80
N SER A 375 -16.51 9.05 -9.66
CA SER A 375 -16.13 10.22 -10.44
C SER A 375 -15.74 9.78 -11.84
N GLY A 376 -16.76 9.67 -12.69
CA GLY A 376 -16.59 9.34 -14.09
C GLY A 376 -17.92 9.19 -14.82
N LEU A 377 -18.82 10.17 -14.71
CA LEU A 377 -19.88 10.51 -15.68
C LEU A 377 -20.94 11.40 -15.02
N LEU A 378 -20.66 12.69 -14.89
CA LEU A 378 -21.68 13.73 -15.00
C LEU A 378 -20.97 14.96 -15.58
N GLU A 379 -21.08 15.11 -16.90
CA GLU A 379 -20.85 16.39 -17.54
C GLU A 379 -21.97 17.35 -17.12
N ASP A 380 -21.50 18.55 -16.85
CA ASP A 380 -22.18 19.79 -16.56
C ASP A 380 -23.29 20.10 -17.58
N ASP A 381 -24.50 20.37 -17.08
CA ASP A 381 -25.41 21.29 -17.75
C ASP A 381 -26.22 22.01 -16.67
N GLY A 382 -25.77 23.22 -16.36
CA GLY A 382 -26.46 24.15 -15.49
C GLY A 382 -27.81 24.56 -16.09
N ASN A 383 -28.86 24.52 -15.27
CA ASN A 383 -30.07 25.28 -15.54
C ASN A 383 -30.58 25.95 -14.27
N GLU A 384 -30.76 27.26 -14.38
CA GLU A 384 -31.18 28.19 -13.36
C GLU A 384 -32.54 27.83 -12.75
N VAL A 385 -32.65 27.92 -11.42
CA VAL A 385 -33.89 27.74 -10.68
C VAL A 385 -34.58 29.11 -10.53
N ALA A 386 -35.78 29.24 -11.09
CA ALA A 386 -36.73 30.29 -10.71
C ALA A 386 -37.66 29.79 -9.57
N PRO A 387 -38.11 30.66 -8.64
CA PRO A 387 -38.65 30.26 -7.36
C PRO A 387 -40.18 30.30 -7.36
N ASN A 388 -40.83 29.15 -7.55
CA ASN A 388 -42.26 28.99 -7.30
C ASN A 388 -42.64 27.51 -7.38
N GLY A 389 -42.91 26.93 -6.20
CA GLY A 389 -43.27 25.54 -6.07
C GLY A 389 -44.56 25.18 -6.81
N GLN A 390 -44.45 24.24 -7.75
CA GLN A 390 -45.53 23.33 -8.11
C GLN A 390 -44.95 22.11 -8.85
N LEU A 391 -45.11 20.93 -8.27
CA LEU A 391 -44.79 19.65 -8.93
C LEU A 391 -45.87 19.36 -9.98
N THR A 392 -45.51 19.37 -11.26
CA THR A 392 -46.34 18.85 -12.35
C THR A 392 -45.87 17.46 -12.74
N LEU A 393 -46.77 16.48 -12.59
CA LEU A 393 -46.60 15.12 -13.08
C LEU A 393 -46.69 15.14 -14.62
N SER A 394 -45.67 14.66 -15.33
CA SER A 394 -45.84 14.27 -16.74
C SER A 394 -44.97 13.06 -17.09
N THR A 395 -45.64 11.94 -17.38
CA THR A 395 -45.12 10.87 -18.23
C THR A 395 -45.11 11.36 -19.69
N PRO A 396 -44.21 10.87 -20.56
CA PRO A 396 -44.68 9.82 -21.48
C PRO A 396 -43.63 8.77 -21.93
N MET A 397 -44.14 7.55 -22.09
CA MET A 397 -44.00 6.58 -23.19
C MET A 397 -42.93 6.74 -24.31
N HIS A 398 -42.39 5.56 -24.66
CA HIS A 398 -42.05 5.03 -26.00
C HIS A 398 -40.75 5.50 -26.72
N ASN A 399 -39.77 4.59 -26.87
CA ASN A 399 -39.60 3.68 -28.03
C ASN A 399 -38.12 3.28 -28.29
N TYR A 400 -38.01 2.01 -28.70
CA TYR A 400 -36.86 1.22 -29.14
C TYR A 400 -35.88 1.87 -30.14
N LYS A 401 -34.63 1.37 -30.14
CA LYS A 401 -33.90 1.07 -31.39
C LYS A 401 -32.87 -0.07 -31.22
N ALA A 402 -33.10 -1.10 -32.04
CA ALA A 402 -32.23 -2.16 -32.58
C ALA A 402 -31.12 -2.78 -31.72
#